data_AF-A0A511AC46-F1
#
_entry.id   AF-A0A511AC46-F1
#
_cell.length_a   1.000
_cell.length_b   1.000
_cell.length_c   1.000
_cell.angle_alpha   90.00
_cell.angle_beta   90.00
_cell.angle_gamma   90.00
#
_symmetry.space_group_name_H-M   'P 1'
#
loop_
_entity.id
_entity.type
_entity.pdbx_description
1 polymer ?
#
loop_
_entity_poly.entity_id
_entity_poly.type
_entity_poly.pdbx_seq_one_letter_code
_entity_poly.pdbx_strand_id
1 'polypeptide(L)'
;MPRALRPLQSPMSATTPTRRRGRFHELEVADVRPLTAESIEVTFAVPPELADDYRYLPGQYVALRAHVDGHEVRRSYSICRPPTPPTGSGNGSISVGIKRDLGGLFSVWAHENLKPGDRIEVMSPEGRFTTNLPDLDHAHIAGIAAGSGVTPMMALAAHVLASSPTAQFSLVYTNRATQDVMFLDDLADLKDRYPSRLALHHVLSREQRTAPLLSGRIDADKLGAILDGLVPPETITEWFLCGPFDLVALCREMLEARGVPADSIRFELFTSDADGPRVDRGRPVVIDKGDAIRTIEFTLDGLSSTVESPVPANEAILDAALRVRGDVPFACAGGVCGTCRARLIEGEVRMTQNFALEPDELERGYVLTCQSHPTTERVVVDYDA
;
A
#
# COMPACT_ATOMS: atom_id res chain seq x y z
N MET A 1 5.66 23.62 -7.73
CA MET A 1 6.91 23.17 -8.39
C MET A 1 7.59 22.16 -7.47
N PRO A 2 7.85 20.91 -7.90
CA PRO A 2 8.55 19.96 -7.07
C PRO A 2 10.00 20.44 -6.86
N ARG A 3 10.40 20.60 -5.59
CA ARG A 3 11.69 21.14 -5.16
C ARG A 3 12.72 20.01 -5.10
N ALA A 4 13.95 20.24 -5.59
CA ALA A 4 15.02 19.26 -5.50
C ALA A 4 15.36 18.98 -4.02
N LEU A 5 15.50 17.70 -3.65
CA LEU A 5 15.87 17.27 -2.29
C LEU A 5 17.40 17.19 -2.19
N ARG A 6 17.96 17.70 -1.08
CA ARG A 6 19.39 17.70 -0.75
C ARG A 6 19.64 16.91 0.54
N PRO A 7 20.78 16.21 0.68
CA PRO A 7 21.17 15.56 1.93
C PRO A 7 21.42 16.59 3.04
N LEU A 8 20.89 16.34 4.24
CA LEU A 8 21.18 17.12 5.45
C LEU A 8 22.44 16.62 6.14
N GLN A 9 23.22 17.54 6.73
CA GLN A 9 24.27 17.22 7.70
C GLN A 9 23.61 17.00 9.09
N SER A 10 23.72 15.80 9.65
CA SER A 10 23.06 15.40 10.91
C SER A 10 23.73 15.95 12.17
N PRO A 11 22.96 16.18 13.26
CA PRO A 11 23.34 15.79 14.61
C PRO A 11 22.70 14.43 14.97
N MET A 12 23.42 13.62 15.74
CA MET A 12 23.00 12.28 16.18
C MET A 12 21.93 12.30 17.29
N SER A 13 21.16 11.20 17.29
CA SER A 13 20.52 10.55 18.45
C SER A 13 19.04 10.83 18.74
N ALA A 14 18.19 9.96 18.18
CA ALA A 14 17.09 9.31 18.90
C ALA A 14 16.90 7.92 18.28
N THR A 15 16.99 6.86 19.09
CA THR A 15 16.91 5.47 18.62
C THR A 15 15.45 5.10 18.31
N THR A 16 14.99 5.46 17.11
CA THR A 16 13.76 4.88 16.53
C THR A 16 14.03 3.40 16.23
N PRO A 17 13.10 2.46 16.52
CA PRO A 17 13.27 1.07 16.14
C PRO A 17 13.54 0.97 14.63
N THR A 18 14.64 0.32 14.26
CA THR A 18 15.01 0.08 12.86
C THR A 18 13.96 -0.82 12.23
N ARG A 19 13.23 -0.30 11.24
CA ARG A 19 12.28 -1.06 10.42
C ARG A 19 13.01 -2.26 9.82
N ARG A 20 12.53 -3.48 10.05
CA ARG A 20 13.05 -4.67 9.35
C ARG A 20 12.69 -4.55 7.87
N ARG A 21 13.68 -4.72 6.99
CA ARG A 21 13.49 -4.72 5.53
C ARG A 21 12.63 -5.90 5.09
N GLY A 22 11.75 -5.66 4.12
CA GLY A 22 10.97 -6.68 3.43
C GLY A 22 11.81 -7.80 2.85
N ARG A 23 11.52 -9.05 3.20
CA ARG A 23 12.16 -10.25 2.65
C ARG A 23 11.12 -11.14 2.00
N PHE A 24 11.46 -11.70 0.84
CA PHE A 24 10.61 -12.68 0.18
C PHE A 24 10.85 -14.07 0.75
N HIS A 25 9.75 -14.77 1.03
CA HIS A 25 9.74 -16.17 1.41
C HIS A 25 8.74 -16.91 0.53
N GLU A 26 9.06 -18.15 0.15
CA GLU A 26 8.14 -18.98 -0.61
C GLU A 26 7.08 -19.59 0.32
N LEU A 27 5.85 -19.07 0.26
CA LEU A 27 4.71 -19.56 1.03
C LEU A 27 3.78 -20.41 0.17
N GLU A 28 3.13 -21.39 0.79
CA GLU A 28 2.07 -22.19 0.18
C GLU A 28 0.75 -21.40 0.17
N VAL A 29 0.05 -21.42 -0.95
CA VAL A 29 -1.34 -20.98 -1.07
C VAL A 29 -2.22 -21.99 -0.35
N ALA A 30 -2.75 -21.62 0.82
CA ALA A 30 -3.62 -22.47 1.61
C ALA A 30 -5.06 -22.48 1.06
N ASP A 31 -5.54 -21.34 0.57
CA ASP A 31 -6.89 -21.20 0.02
C ASP A 31 -6.97 -20.11 -1.06
N VAL A 32 -7.90 -20.29 -2.00
CA VAL A 32 -8.29 -19.29 -3.00
C VAL A 32 -9.82 -19.21 -3.03
N ARG A 33 -10.36 -18.16 -2.44
CA ARG A 33 -11.81 -17.97 -2.26
C ARG A 33 -12.34 -16.88 -3.19
N PRO A 34 -13.30 -17.17 -4.08
CA PRO A 34 -13.97 -16.13 -4.87
C PRO A 34 -14.73 -15.14 -3.97
N LEU A 35 -14.58 -13.84 -4.22
CA LEU A 35 -15.30 -12.76 -3.53
C LEU A 35 -16.37 -12.14 -4.44
N THR A 36 -16.00 -11.89 -5.70
CA THR A 36 -16.90 -11.43 -6.77
C THR A 36 -16.46 -12.06 -8.09
N ALA A 37 -17.16 -11.80 -9.19
CA ALA A 37 -16.73 -12.23 -10.53
C ALA A 37 -15.33 -11.70 -10.93
N GLU A 38 -14.89 -10.59 -10.33
CA GLU A 38 -13.62 -9.93 -10.64
C GLU A 38 -12.70 -9.85 -9.42
N SER A 39 -12.96 -10.60 -8.34
CA SER A 39 -12.04 -10.61 -7.19
C SER A 39 -11.99 -11.93 -6.43
N ILE A 40 -10.81 -12.24 -5.89
CA ILE A 40 -10.53 -13.40 -5.05
C ILE A 40 -9.84 -12.96 -3.76
N GLU A 41 -10.00 -13.73 -2.70
CA GLU A 41 -9.13 -13.74 -1.53
C GLU A 41 -8.14 -14.90 -1.67
N VAL A 42 -6.85 -14.63 -1.46
CA VAL A 42 -5.81 -15.65 -1.45
C VAL A 42 -5.23 -15.69 -0.04
N THR A 43 -5.21 -16.88 0.56
CA THR A 43 -4.64 -17.14 1.88
C THR A 43 -3.34 -17.92 1.73
N PHE A 44 -2.28 -17.46 2.40
CA PHE A 44 -0.98 -18.12 2.44
C PHE A 44 -0.74 -18.72 3.82
N ALA A 45 -0.24 -19.96 3.85
CA ALA A 45 0.20 -20.60 5.07
C ALA A 45 1.54 -20.01 5.54
N VAL A 46 1.59 -19.56 6.78
CA VAL A 46 2.82 -19.07 7.43
C VAL A 46 3.35 -20.18 8.34
N PRO A 47 4.47 -20.82 8.00
CA PRO A 47 5.02 -21.88 8.83
C PRO A 47 5.63 -21.32 10.14
N PRO A 48 5.72 -22.11 11.23
CA PRO A 48 6.19 -21.64 12.53
C PRO A 48 7.55 -20.94 12.52
N GLU A 49 8.48 -21.37 11.68
CA GLU A 49 9.81 -20.79 11.52
C GLU A 49 9.79 -19.36 10.93
N LEU A 50 8.71 -18.97 10.26
CA LEU A 50 8.51 -17.63 9.71
C LEU A 50 7.56 -16.78 10.56
N ALA A 51 7.14 -17.26 11.73
CA ALA A 51 6.17 -16.55 12.59
C ALA A 51 6.60 -15.11 12.90
N ASP A 52 7.90 -14.88 13.14
CA ASP A 52 8.45 -13.56 13.46
C ASP A 52 8.46 -12.61 12.26
N ASP A 53 8.80 -13.12 11.08
CA ASP A 53 8.87 -12.34 9.85
C ASP A 53 7.49 -11.91 9.35
N TYR A 54 6.44 -12.65 9.73
CA TYR A 54 5.06 -12.41 9.33
C TYR A 54 4.19 -11.89 10.47
N ARG A 55 4.78 -11.28 11.51
CA ARG A 55 4.02 -10.42 12.43
C ARG A 55 3.64 -9.14 11.69
N TYR A 56 2.38 -8.75 11.76
CA TYR A 56 1.89 -7.52 11.11
C TYR A 56 0.85 -6.80 11.94
N LEU A 57 0.70 -5.52 11.64
CA LEU A 57 -0.38 -4.68 12.11
C LEU A 57 -1.49 -4.60 11.05
N PRO A 58 -2.77 -4.54 11.46
CA PRO A 58 -3.88 -4.40 10.51
C PRO A 58 -3.71 -3.15 9.65
N GLY A 59 -3.91 -3.32 8.35
CA GLY A 59 -3.72 -2.27 7.33
C GLY A 59 -2.36 -2.30 6.64
N GLN A 60 -1.41 -3.13 7.09
CA GLN A 60 -0.19 -3.43 6.33
C GLN A 60 -0.46 -4.25 5.05
N TYR A 61 0.51 -4.29 4.15
CA TYR A 61 0.48 -5.00 2.88
C TYR A 61 1.64 -6.00 2.76
N VAL A 62 1.51 -6.93 1.83
CA VAL A 62 2.62 -7.77 1.34
C VAL A 62 2.82 -7.54 -0.15
N ALA A 63 4.04 -7.69 -0.64
CA ALA A 63 4.30 -7.80 -2.07
C ALA A 63 4.30 -9.28 -2.46
N LEU A 64 3.57 -9.62 -3.51
CA LEU A 64 3.60 -10.94 -4.13
C LEU A 64 4.48 -10.89 -5.37
N ARG A 65 5.26 -11.96 -5.58
CA ARG A 65 6.17 -12.11 -6.71
C ARG A 65 5.95 -13.44 -7.39
N ALA A 66 5.70 -13.39 -8.69
CA ALA A 66 5.46 -14.56 -9.54
C ALA A 66 6.16 -14.44 -10.88
N HIS A 67 6.41 -15.57 -11.53
CA HIS A 67 6.86 -15.61 -12.92
C HIS A 67 5.66 -15.85 -13.84
N VAL A 68 5.35 -14.87 -14.68
CA VAL A 68 4.23 -14.91 -15.65
C VAL A 68 4.81 -14.71 -17.04
N ASP A 69 4.55 -15.65 -17.96
CA ASP A 69 5.07 -15.63 -19.33
C ASP A 69 6.60 -15.38 -19.43
N GLY A 70 7.36 -16.00 -18.52
CA GLY A 70 8.82 -15.88 -18.47
C GLY A 70 9.34 -14.56 -17.87
N HIS A 71 8.46 -13.69 -17.37
CA HIS A 71 8.82 -12.44 -16.72
C HIS A 71 8.47 -12.48 -15.24
N GLU A 72 9.36 -11.95 -14.40
CA GLU A 72 9.04 -11.74 -12.99
C GLU A 72 8.12 -10.52 -12.85
N VAL A 73 7.01 -10.69 -12.13
CA VAL A 73 6.01 -9.64 -11.89
C VAL A 73 5.78 -9.52 -10.39
N ARG A 74 5.82 -8.28 -9.89
CA ARG A 74 5.59 -7.95 -8.47
C ARG A 74 4.37 -7.06 -8.29
N ARG A 75 3.52 -7.34 -7.31
CA ARG A 75 2.40 -6.45 -6.93
C ARG A 75 2.18 -6.44 -5.43
N SER A 76 1.86 -5.26 -4.89
CA SER A 76 1.48 -5.08 -3.49
C SER A 76 -0.02 -5.33 -3.31
N TYR A 77 -0.37 -6.05 -2.26
CA TYR A 77 -1.75 -6.25 -1.83
C TYR A 77 -1.86 -6.07 -0.31
N SER A 78 -2.80 -5.23 0.12
CA SER A 78 -3.07 -5.05 1.55
C SER A 78 -3.60 -6.35 2.17
N ILE A 79 -3.13 -6.64 3.38
CA ILE A 79 -3.57 -7.80 4.15
C ILE A 79 -5.00 -7.55 4.62
N CYS A 80 -5.90 -8.48 4.32
CA CYS A 80 -7.34 -8.29 4.52
C CYS A 80 -7.92 -8.98 5.76
N ARG A 81 -7.09 -9.66 6.55
CA ARG A 81 -7.50 -10.37 7.78
C ARG A 81 -6.66 -9.95 8.98
N PRO A 82 -7.20 -9.98 10.21
CA PRO A 82 -6.42 -9.82 11.44
C PRO A 82 -5.31 -10.87 11.58
N PRO A 83 -4.24 -10.57 12.33
CA PRO A 83 -3.13 -11.50 12.55
C PRO A 83 -3.57 -12.87 13.05
N THR A 84 -3.15 -13.92 12.33
CA THR A 84 -3.37 -15.32 12.70
C THR A 84 -2.01 -16.02 12.83
N PRO A 85 -1.34 -15.91 14.00
CA PRO A 85 0.00 -16.45 14.18
C PRO A 85 -0.02 -17.99 14.23
N PRO A 86 1.10 -18.65 13.89
CA PRO A 86 1.25 -20.09 14.11
C PRO A 86 1.00 -20.48 15.57
N THR A 87 0.37 -21.64 15.80
CA THR A 87 0.10 -22.16 17.16
C THR A 87 0.56 -23.61 17.30
N GLY A 88 1.42 -23.88 18.28
CA GLY A 88 2.03 -25.21 18.43
C GLY A 88 2.78 -25.62 17.17
N SER A 89 2.41 -26.75 16.57
CA SER A 89 2.94 -27.23 15.28
C SER A 89 2.09 -26.82 14.06
N GLY A 90 1.01 -26.05 14.27
CA GLY A 90 0.14 -25.58 13.20
C GLY A 90 0.62 -24.29 12.56
N ASN A 91 0.42 -24.17 11.25
CA ASN A 91 0.72 -22.95 10.51
C ASN A 91 -0.19 -21.79 10.94
N GLY A 92 0.34 -20.57 10.87
CA GLY A 92 -0.45 -19.35 10.84
C GLY A 92 -0.89 -19.03 9.42
N SER A 93 -1.47 -17.85 9.21
CA SER A 93 -1.89 -17.42 7.88
C SER A 93 -1.90 -15.91 7.69
N ILE A 94 -1.69 -15.50 6.44
CA ILE A 94 -1.98 -14.14 5.95
C ILE A 94 -2.89 -14.22 4.73
N SER A 95 -3.80 -13.28 4.56
CA SER A 95 -4.71 -13.23 3.40
C SER A 95 -4.67 -11.88 2.72
N VAL A 96 -4.81 -11.88 1.40
CA VAL A 96 -4.93 -10.66 0.59
C VAL A 96 -6.12 -10.74 -0.36
N GLY A 97 -6.72 -9.58 -0.68
CA GLY A 97 -7.75 -9.48 -1.70
C GLY A 97 -7.17 -9.01 -3.04
N ILE A 98 -7.38 -9.79 -4.10
CA ILE A 98 -6.90 -9.50 -5.45
C ILE A 98 -8.09 -9.24 -6.37
N LYS A 99 -8.27 -7.97 -6.77
CA LYS A 99 -9.22 -7.57 -7.79
C LYS A 99 -8.55 -7.58 -9.16
N ARG A 100 -9.20 -8.18 -10.17
CA ARG A 100 -8.72 -8.18 -11.55
C ARG A 100 -8.70 -6.73 -12.05
N ASP A 101 -7.55 -6.35 -12.62
CA ASP A 101 -7.38 -5.07 -13.29
C ASP A 101 -7.38 -5.30 -14.79
N LEU A 102 -8.06 -4.42 -15.54
CA LEU A 102 -8.22 -4.61 -16.98
C LEU A 102 -6.87 -4.37 -17.66
N GLY A 103 -6.29 -5.41 -18.27
CA GLY A 103 -4.94 -5.37 -18.83
C GLY A 103 -3.82 -5.55 -17.78
N GLY A 104 -4.16 -5.85 -16.53
CA GLY A 104 -3.19 -6.14 -15.48
C GLY A 104 -2.63 -7.55 -15.59
N LEU A 105 -1.31 -7.67 -15.74
CA LEU A 105 -0.63 -8.97 -15.90
C LEU A 105 -0.79 -9.89 -14.67
N PHE A 106 -0.42 -9.39 -13.48
CA PHE A 106 -0.44 -10.21 -12.25
C PHE A 106 -1.87 -10.54 -11.80
N SER A 107 -2.77 -9.57 -11.79
CA SER A 107 -4.12 -9.76 -11.24
C SER A 107 -4.96 -10.69 -12.12
N VAL A 108 -4.77 -10.68 -13.44
CA VAL A 108 -5.36 -11.67 -14.35
C VAL A 108 -4.76 -13.05 -14.11
N TRP A 109 -3.42 -13.16 -14.09
CA TRP A 109 -2.74 -14.44 -13.83
C TRP A 109 -3.17 -15.07 -12.50
N ALA A 110 -3.22 -14.28 -11.43
CA ALA A 110 -3.60 -14.73 -10.10
C ALA A 110 -5.01 -15.35 -10.09
N HIS A 111 -5.95 -14.74 -10.81
CA HIS A 111 -7.32 -15.24 -10.95
C HIS A 111 -7.41 -16.56 -11.72
N GLU A 112 -6.60 -16.70 -12.76
CA GLU A 112 -6.71 -17.82 -13.69
C GLU A 112 -5.86 -19.04 -13.27
N ASN A 113 -4.81 -18.83 -12.46
CA ASN A 113 -3.78 -19.83 -12.23
C ASN A 113 -3.56 -20.21 -10.76
N LEU A 114 -3.77 -19.29 -9.80
CA LEU A 114 -3.54 -19.62 -8.39
C LEU A 114 -4.59 -20.60 -7.89
N LYS A 115 -4.13 -21.64 -7.21
CA LYS A 115 -4.96 -22.64 -6.52
C LYS A 115 -4.28 -23.09 -5.24
N PRO A 116 -5.04 -23.68 -4.30
CA PRO A 116 -4.47 -24.29 -3.10
C PRO A 116 -3.34 -25.28 -3.44
N GLY A 117 -2.25 -25.23 -2.66
CA GLY A 117 -1.04 -26.02 -2.85
C GLY A 117 0.01 -25.39 -3.78
N ASP A 118 -0.32 -24.33 -4.52
CA ASP A 118 0.70 -23.56 -5.25
C ASP A 118 1.67 -22.89 -4.27
N ARG A 119 2.90 -22.61 -4.73
CA ARG A 119 3.89 -21.88 -3.95
C ARG A 119 4.27 -20.59 -4.67
N ILE A 120 4.28 -19.49 -3.93
CA ILE A 120 4.60 -18.17 -4.45
C ILE A 120 5.45 -17.40 -3.44
N GLU A 121 6.28 -16.49 -3.94
CA GLU A 121 7.09 -15.64 -3.10
C GLU A 121 6.24 -14.49 -2.54
N VAL A 122 6.17 -14.45 -1.22
CA VAL A 122 5.46 -13.42 -0.45
C VAL A 122 6.49 -12.62 0.34
N MET A 123 6.42 -11.31 0.26
CA MET A 123 7.26 -10.42 1.05
C MET A 123 6.73 -10.36 2.48
N SER A 124 7.62 -10.31 3.47
CA SER A 124 7.25 -9.99 4.84
C SER A 124 6.44 -8.66 4.90
N PRO A 125 5.44 -8.56 5.78
CA PRO A 125 4.53 -7.42 5.83
C PRO A 125 5.24 -6.06 5.98
N GLU A 126 4.74 -5.07 5.24
CA GLU A 126 5.19 -3.68 5.26
C GLU A 126 4.01 -2.69 5.23
N GLY A 127 4.29 -1.40 5.44
CA GLY A 127 3.29 -0.35 5.34
C GLY A 127 3.02 0.36 6.67
N ARG A 128 2.44 1.56 6.56
CA ARG A 128 2.16 2.48 7.67
C ARG A 128 0.67 2.82 7.81
N PHE A 129 -0.18 2.20 7.00
CA PHE A 129 -1.64 2.38 7.02
C PHE A 129 -2.27 1.65 8.22
N THR A 130 -1.72 1.90 9.41
CA THR A 130 -2.04 1.23 10.68
C THR A 130 -2.41 2.31 11.68
N THR A 131 -3.25 1.99 12.67
CA THR A 131 -3.51 2.94 13.76
C THR A 131 -2.25 3.20 14.58
N ASN A 132 -2.04 4.46 15.00
CA ASN A 132 -0.99 4.81 15.97
C ASN A 132 -1.58 5.09 17.36
N LEU A 133 -2.87 4.83 17.57
CA LEU A 133 -3.50 5.04 18.87
C LEU A 133 -2.88 4.07 19.88
N PRO A 134 -2.41 4.57 21.04
CA PRO A 134 -1.81 3.72 22.07
C PRO A 134 -2.85 2.83 22.76
N ASP A 135 -4.12 3.25 22.71
CA ASP A 135 -5.28 2.59 23.26
C ASP A 135 -6.48 2.79 22.33
N LEU A 136 -7.31 1.77 22.18
CA LEU A 136 -8.51 1.78 21.35
C LEU A 136 -9.79 1.97 22.16
N ASP A 137 -9.71 1.99 23.50
CA ASP A 137 -10.89 2.23 24.33
C ASP A 137 -11.55 3.58 24.00
N HIS A 138 -12.85 3.50 23.71
CA HIS A 138 -13.70 4.62 23.27
C HIS A 138 -13.28 5.28 21.94
N ALA A 139 -12.29 4.74 21.22
CA ALA A 139 -11.93 5.23 19.91
C ALA A 139 -13.07 4.98 18.91
N HIS A 140 -13.32 5.95 18.04
CA HIS A 140 -14.22 5.80 16.90
C HIS A 140 -13.42 6.02 15.63
N ILE A 141 -13.19 4.94 14.88
CA ILE A 141 -12.41 4.99 13.65
C ILE A 141 -13.36 5.02 12.45
N ALA A 142 -13.06 5.84 11.44
CA ALA A 142 -13.82 5.86 10.19
C ALA A 142 -12.96 5.48 8.98
N GLY A 143 -13.51 4.60 8.14
CA GLY A 143 -12.97 4.26 6.83
C GLY A 143 -13.80 4.87 5.71
N ILE A 144 -13.15 5.44 4.69
CA ILE A 144 -13.75 5.71 3.38
C ILE A 144 -13.00 4.90 2.34
N ALA A 145 -13.68 3.93 1.74
CA ALA A 145 -13.07 2.97 0.82
C ALA A 145 -13.80 2.89 -0.52
N ALA A 146 -13.07 2.57 -1.58
CA ALA A 146 -13.65 2.30 -2.90
C ALA A 146 -13.10 1.02 -3.54
N GLY A 147 -13.99 0.17 -4.04
CA GLY A 147 -13.60 -1.07 -4.73
C GLY A 147 -12.70 -1.96 -3.87
N SER A 148 -11.51 -2.29 -4.36
CA SER A 148 -10.54 -3.10 -3.60
C SER A 148 -10.02 -2.40 -2.35
N GLY A 149 -10.17 -1.07 -2.21
CA GLY A 149 -9.78 -0.28 -1.02
C GLY A 149 -10.34 -0.76 0.31
N VAL A 150 -11.32 -1.68 0.28
CA VAL A 150 -11.85 -2.33 1.48
C VAL A 150 -10.87 -3.34 2.10
N THR A 151 -9.87 -3.83 1.37
CA THR A 151 -8.95 -4.87 1.88
C THR A 151 -8.28 -4.47 3.19
N PRO A 152 -7.58 -3.32 3.34
CA PRO A 152 -7.04 -2.94 4.64
C PRO A 152 -8.15 -2.64 5.67
N MET A 153 -9.32 -2.15 5.24
CA MET A 153 -10.45 -1.84 6.12
C MET A 153 -11.01 -3.09 6.81
N MET A 154 -11.01 -4.24 6.13
CA MET A 154 -11.45 -5.51 6.73
C MET A 154 -10.57 -5.90 7.91
N ALA A 155 -9.24 -5.82 7.75
CA ALA A 155 -8.30 -6.13 8.82
C ALA A 155 -8.43 -5.11 9.97
N LEU A 156 -8.50 -3.81 9.65
CA LEU A 156 -8.64 -2.73 10.63
C LEU A 156 -9.93 -2.85 11.44
N ALA A 157 -11.09 -2.94 10.78
CA ALA A 157 -12.38 -3.01 11.45
C ALA A 157 -12.48 -4.24 12.36
N ALA A 158 -12.07 -5.40 11.85
CA ALA A 158 -12.08 -6.63 12.65
C ALA A 158 -11.15 -6.56 13.86
N HIS A 159 -9.96 -5.96 13.71
CA HIS A 159 -9.04 -5.76 14.83
C HIS A 159 -9.59 -4.77 15.86
N VAL A 160 -10.01 -3.58 15.43
CA VAL A 160 -10.49 -2.51 16.31
C VAL A 160 -11.66 -2.99 17.17
N LEU A 161 -12.65 -3.63 16.55
CA LEU A 161 -13.85 -4.10 17.24
C LEU A 161 -13.60 -5.28 18.19
N ALA A 162 -12.57 -6.08 17.92
CA ALA A 162 -12.17 -7.21 18.77
C ALA A 162 -11.25 -6.78 19.92
N SER A 163 -10.40 -5.76 19.71
CA SER A 163 -9.39 -5.31 20.68
C SER A 163 -9.97 -4.50 21.84
N SER A 164 -11.14 -3.88 21.67
CA SER A 164 -11.81 -3.12 22.74
C SER A 164 -13.32 -3.36 22.72
N PRO A 165 -13.99 -3.45 23.88
CA PRO A 165 -15.44 -3.55 23.97
C PRO A 165 -16.17 -2.23 23.70
N THR A 166 -15.46 -1.10 23.74
CA THR A 166 -16.04 0.25 23.58
C THR A 166 -15.66 0.93 22.28
N ALA A 167 -14.63 0.44 21.59
CA ALA A 167 -14.26 0.92 20.26
C ALA A 167 -15.40 0.76 19.24
N GLN A 168 -15.47 1.72 18.32
CA GLN A 168 -16.43 1.79 17.23
C GLN A 168 -15.71 1.93 15.89
N PHE A 169 -16.35 1.46 14.83
CA PHE A 169 -15.87 1.58 13.46
C PHE A 169 -17.01 1.99 12.52
N SER A 170 -16.81 3.02 11.70
CA SER A 170 -17.74 3.40 10.63
C SER A 170 -17.08 3.23 9.28
N LEU A 171 -17.75 2.59 8.32
CA LEU A 171 -17.22 2.40 6.97
C LEU A 171 -18.19 2.98 5.93
N VAL A 172 -17.72 3.97 5.18
CA VAL A 172 -18.35 4.42 3.93
C VAL A 172 -17.66 3.68 2.80
N TYR A 173 -18.38 2.71 2.19
CA TYR A 173 -17.81 1.84 1.16
C TYR A 173 -18.51 2.04 -0.17
N THR A 174 -17.80 2.62 -1.14
CA THR A 174 -18.35 2.90 -2.47
C THR A 174 -17.96 1.88 -3.53
N ASN A 175 -18.95 1.47 -4.33
CA ASN A 175 -18.79 0.52 -5.43
C ASN A 175 -19.63 0.94 -6.64
N ARG A 176 -19.49 0.20 -7.75
CA ARG A 176 -20.33 0.40 -8.94
C ARG A 176 -21.73 -0.15 -8.69
N ALA A 177 -21.83 -1.45 -8.41
CA ALA A 177 -23.05 -2.16 -8.08
C ALA A 177 -22.83 -3.06 -6.85
N THR A 178 -23.89 -3.64 -6.31
CA THR A 178 -23.85 -4.56 -5.16
C THR A 178 -22.98 -5.79 -5.45
N GLN A 179 -23.05 -6.31 -6.68
CA GLN A 179 -22.24 -7.44 -7.15
C GLN A 179 -20.72 -7.16 -7.21
N ASP A 180 -20.31 -5.88 -7.17
CA ASP A 180 -18.90 -5.48 -7.17
C ASP A 180 -18.31 -5.36 -5.75
N VAL A 181 -19.15 -5.48 -4.71
CA VAL A 181 -18.76 -5.30 -3.31
C VAL A 181 -17.93 -6.50 -2.86
N MET A 182 -16.63 -6.29 -2.68
CA MET A 182 -15.74 -7.31 -2.13
C MET A 182 -16.07 -7.53 -0.64
N PHE A 183 -15.96 -8.77 -0.18
CA PHE A 183 -16.21 -9.15 1.22
C PHE A 183 -17.62 -8.80 1.72
N LEU A 184 -18.62 -8.79 0.83
CA LEU A 184 -20.00 -8.43 1.19
C LEU A 184 -20.53 -9.26 2.37
N ASP A 185 -20.38 -10.58 2.30
CA ASP A 185 -20.84 -11.48 3.36
C ASP A 185 -19.99 -11.33 4.63
N ASP A 186 -18.66 -11.22 4.52
CA ASP A 186 -17.79 -10.99 5.69
C ASP A 186 -18.10 -9.67 6.42
N LEU A 187 -18.46 -8.61 5.68
CA LEU A 187 -18.89 -7.33 6.24
C LEU A 187 -20.24 -7.46 6.96
N ALA A 188 -21.18 -8.21 6.38
CA ALA A 188 -22.46 -8.50 7.02
C ALA A 188 -22.27 -9.29 8.31
N ASP A 189 -21.45 -10.35 8.28
CA ASP A 189 -21.09 -11.15 9.46
C ASP A 189 -20.43 -10.31 10.56
N LEU A 190 -19.54 -9.38 10.17
CA LEU A 190 -18.89 -8.47 11.11
C LEU A 190 -19.90 -7.51 11.73
N LYS A 191 -20.89 -7.02 10.95
CA LYS A 191 -21.97 -6.17 11.44
C LYS A 191 -22.90 -6.90 12.39
N ASP A 192 -23.24 -8.16 12.11
CA ASP A 192 -24.06 -9.00 12.99
C ASP A 192 -23.35 -9.31 14.30
N ARG A 193 -22.02 -9.44 14.28
CA ARG A 193 -21.20 -9.60 15.49
C ARG A 193 -21.13 -8.32 16.34
N TYR A 194 -21.14 -7.15 15.70
CA TYR A 194 -20.95 -5.86 16.36
C TYR A 194 -22.04 -4.82 16.00
N PRO A 195 -23.32 -5.12 16.26
CA PRO A 195 -24.44 -4.36 15.68
C PRO A 195 -24.51 -2.91 16.15
N SER A 196 -24.09 -2.60 17.38
CA SER A 196 -24.06 -1.24 17.93
C SER A 196 -22.73 -0.50 17.73
N ARG A 197 -21.68 -1.18 17.24
CA ARG A 197 -20.31 -0.64 17.18
C ARG A 197 -19.73 -0.56 15.77
N LEU A 198 -20.29 -1.29 14.81
CA LEU A 198 -19.95 -1.19 13.40
C LEU A 198 -21.06 -0.48 12.63
N ALA A 199 -20.78 0.63 11.97
CA ALA A 199 -21.68 1.26 11.00
C ALA A 199 -21.18 1.00 9.57
N LEU A 200 -22.05 0.50 8.69
CA LEU A 200 -21.73 0.24 7.28
C LEU A 200 -22.62 1.06 6.36
N HIS A 201 -22.02 1.87 5.50
CA HIS A 201 -22.71 2.73 4.54
C HIS A 201 -22.23 2.39 3.13
N HIS A 202 -23.02 1.58 2.41
CA HIS A 202 -22.75 1.27 1.00
C HIS A 202 -23.24 2.40 0.09
N VAL A 203 -22.33 2.98 -0.71
CA VAL A 203 -22.65 4.02 -1.70
C VAL A 203 -22.44 3.46 -3.12
N LEU A 204 -23.52 3.26 -3.87
CA LEU A 204 -23.45 2.56 -5.16
C LEU A 204 -23.63 3.52 -6.34
N SER A 205 -22.62 3.60 -7.20
CA SER A 205 -22.58 4.59 -8.28
C SER A 205 -23.44 4.25 -9.50
N ARG A 206 -23.87 2.99 -9.65
CA ARG A 206 -24.72 2.51 -10.76
C ARG A 206 -26.03 1.86 -10.28
N GLU A 207 -26.36 1.99 -9.00
CA GLU A 207 -27.62 1.50 -8.44
C GLU A 207 -28.34 2.60 -7.67
N GLN A 208 -29.66 2.69 -7.86
CA GLN A 208 -30.49 3.59 -7.09
C GLN A 208 -30.86 2.94 -5.75
N ARG A 209 -30.56 3.61 -4.65
CA ARG A 209 -30.91 3.22 -3.29
C ARG A 209 -32.07 4.08 -2.78
N THR A 210 -32.77 3.59 -1.76
CA THR A 210 -33.86 4.32 -1.10
C THR A 210 -33.41 5.67 -0.56
N ALA A 211 -32.23 5.72 0.04
CA ALA A 211 -31.59 6.97 0.44
C ALA A 211 -30.77 7.52 -0.74
N PRO A 212 -31.09 8.70 -1.29
CA PRO A 212 -30.34 9.30 -2.40
C PRO A 212 -28.85 9.51 -2.06
N LEU A 213 -28.54 9.78 -0.79
CA LEU A 213 -27.18 9.92 -0.27
C LEU A 213 -26.30 8.68 -0.53
N LEU A 214 -26.93 7.50 -0.63
CA LEU A 214 -26.25 6.21 -0.85
C LEU A 214 -26.22 5.81 -2.34
N SER A 215 -26.63 6.69 -3.25
CA SER A 215 -26.70 6.44 -4.69
C SER A 215 -25.77 7.38 -5.47
N GLY A 216 -25.24 6.93 -6.60
CA GLY A 216 -24.38 7.71 -7.48
C GLY A 216 -22.93 7.82 -6.96
N ARG A 217 -22.06 8.44 -7.76
CA ARG A 217 -20.65 8.66 -7.39
C ARG A 217 -20.55 9.68 -6.24
N ILE A 218 -19.56 9.51 -5.37
CA ILE A 218 -19.23 10.50 -4.33
C ILE A 218 -18.55 11.69 -5.02
N ASP A 219 -19.21 12.84 -4.97
CA ASP A 219 -18.69 14.17 -5.29
C ASP A 219 -18.59 15.00 -4.01
N ALA A 220 -18.16 16.26 -4.11
CA ALA A 220 -17.97 17.13 -2.95
C ALA A 220 -19.26 17.35 -2.15
N ASP A 221 -20.39 17.62 -2.81
CA ASP A 221 -21.67 17.86 -2.15
C ASP A 221 -22.15 16.61 -1.39
N LYS A 222 -22.05 15.44 -2.05
CA LYS A 222 -22.41 14.17 -1.43
C LYS A 222 -21.50 13.82 -0.27
N LEU A 223 -20.18 14.02 -0.43
CA LEU A 223 -19.25 13.77 0.65
C LEU A 223 -19.52 14.69 1.83
N GLY A 224 -19.83 15.96 1.59
CA GLY A 224 -20.26 16.89 2.63
C GLY A 224 -21.46 16.36 3.41
N ALA A 225 -22.52 15.95 2.71
CA ALA A 225 -23.70 15.37 3.35
C ALA A 225 -23.42 14.04 4.09
N ILE A 226 -22.48 13.22 3.61
CA ILE A 226 -22.04 11.99 4.30
C ILE A 226 -21.29 12.34 5.58
N LEU A 227 -20.35 13.28 5.53
CA LEU A 227 -19.60 13.74 6.69
C LEU A 227 -20.56 14.33 7.72
N ASP A 228 -21.47 15.21 7.32
CA ASP A 228 -22.36 15.89 8.26
C ASP A 228 -23.42 14.94 8.88
N GLY A 229 -23.87 13.92 8.14
CA GLY A 229 -25.01 13.09 8.54
C GLY A 229 -24.68 11.67 9.01
N LEU A 230 -23.60 11.06 8.51
CA LEU A 230 -23.30 9.64 8.74
C LEU A 230 -22.00 9.44 9.53
N VAL A 231 -20.98 10.26 9.26
CA VAL A 231 -19.66 10.17 9.91
C VAL A 231 -19.12 11.56 10.27
N PRO A 232 -19.72 12.24 11.27
CA PRO A 232 -19.32 13.60 11.66
C PRO A 232 -17.86 13.64 12.14
N PRO A 233 -16.98 14.47 11.55
CA PRO A 233 -15.56 14.48 11.88
C PRO A 233 -15.22 14.68 13.34
N GLU A 234 -16.01 15.44 14.08
CA GLU A 234 -15.85 15.68 15.51
C GLU A 234 -16.08 14.42 16.38
N THR A 235 -16.73 13.39 15.82
CA THR A 235 -16.95 12.11 16.50
C THR A 235 -15.86 11.09 16.20
N ILE A 236 -15.05 11.32 15.16
CA ILE A 236 -14.07 10.36 14.68
C ILE A 236 -12.68 10.68 15.25
N THR A 237 -12.07 9.67 15.87
CA THR A 237 -10.71 9.73 16.40
C THR A 237 -9.65 9.62 15.31
N GLU A 238 -9.86 8.75 14.32
CA GLU A 238 -8.89 8.50 13.26
C GLU A 238 -9.59 8.10 11.96
N TRP A 239 -9.06 8.58 10.83
CA TRP A 239 -9.59 8.38 9.49
C TRP A 239 -8.66 7.51 8.64
N PHE A 240 -9.24 6.57 7.91
CA PHE A 240 -8.55 5.71 6.96
C PHE A 240 -9.19 5.85 5.58
N LEU A 241 -8.41 6.27 4.58
CA LEU A 241 -8.89 6.52 3.22
C LEU A 241 -8.19 5.59 2.24
N CYS A 242 -8.94 4.80 1.47
CA CYS A 242 -8.30 3.88 0.51
C CYS A 242 -9.12 3.72 -0.76
N GLY A 243 -8.52 4.05 -1.91
CA GLY A 243 -9.22 3.97 -3.19
C GLY A 243 -8.53 4.71 -4.33
N PRO A 244 -9.27 5.04 -5.40
CA PRO A 244 -8.78 5.89 -6.48
C PRO A 244 -8.35 7.27 -5.98
N PHE A 245 -7.36 7.84 -6.67
CA PHE A 245 -6.74 9.12 -6.31
C PHE A 245 -7.78 10.23 -6.07
N ASP A 246 -8.70 10.46 -7.02
CA ASP A 246 -9.68 11.54 -6.92
C ASP A 246 -10.55 11.46 -5.66
N LEU A 247 -10.96 10.24 -5.26
CA LEU A 247 -11.77 10.07 -4.05
C LEU A 247 -10.95 10.37 -2.80
N VAL A 248 -9.72 9.84 -2.71
CA VAL A 248 -8.85 10.05 -1.56
C VAL A 248 -8.47 11.52 -1.44
N ALA A 249 -8.12 12.18 -2.53
CA ALA A 249 -7.81 13.60 -2.57
C ALA A 249 -8.99 14.45 -2.11
N LEU A 250 -10.20 14.19 -2.64
CA LEU A 250 -11.42 14.86 -2.21
C LEU A 250 -11.69 14.67 -0.71
N CYS A 251 -11.54 13.43 -0.20
CA CYS A 251 -11.75 13.15 1.22
C CYS A 251 -10.77 13.92 2.11
N ARG A 252 -9.50 13.93 1.75
CA ARG A 252 -8.47 14.66 2.49
C ARG A 252 -8.77 16.16 2.53
N GLU A 253 -9.00 16.77 1.37
CA GLU A 253 -9.30 18.20 1.28
C GLU A 253 -10.52 18.57 2.14
N MET A 254 -11.60 17.78 2.08
CA MET A 254 -12.82 18.07 2.82
C MET A 254 -12.72 17.84 4.33
N LEU A 255 -11.90 16.87 4.77
CA LEU A 255 -11.62 16.61 6.18
C LEU A 255 -10.70 17.70 6.75
N GLU A 256 -9.63 18.06 6.04
CA GLU A 256 -8.72 19.15 6.41
C GLU A 256 -9.47 20.48 6.49
N ALA A 257 -10.36 20.78 5.53
CA ALA A 257 -11.21 21.98 5.54
C ALA A 257 -12.20 22.01 6.73
N ARG A 258 -12.50 20.86 7.33
CA ARG A 258 -13.32 20.72 8.56
C ARG A 258 -12.48 20.69 9.84
N GLY A 259 -11.18 20.92 9.73
CA GLY A 259 -10.28 21.01 10.88
C GLY A 259 -9.81 19.66 11.42
N VAL A 260 -9.98 18.57 10.67
CA VAL A 260 -9.42 17.27 11.05
C VAL A 260 -7.88 17.36 10.97
N PRO A 261 -7.16 17.03 12.06
CA PRO A 261 -5.70 17.03 12.05
C PRO A 261 -5.13 16.05 11.02
N ALA A 262 -4.11 16.48 10.27
CA ALA A 262 -3.52 15.65 9.21
C ALA A 262 -2.91 14.34 9.72
N ASP A 263 -2.37 14.33 10.95
CA ASP A 263 -1.81 13.14 11.61
C ASP A 263 -2.87 12.10 11.99
N SER A 264 -4.15 12.49 12.00
CA SER A 264 -5.31 11.65 12.25
C SER A 264 -5.93 11.13 10.96
N ILE A 265 -5.38 11.47 9.78
CA ILE A 265 -5.84 11.02 8.47
C ILE A 265 -4.76 10.15 7.83
N ARG A 266 -5.06 8.86 7.67
CA ARG A 266 -4.21 7.89 6.95
C ARG A 266 -4.82 7.61 5.59
N PHE A 267 -3.97 7.49 4.58
CA PHE A 267 -4.44 7.16 3.24
C PHE A 267 -3.50 6.21 2.49
N GLU A 268 -4.07 5.36 1.64
CA GLU A 268 -3.35 4.55 0.65
C GLU A 268 -4.01 4.67 -0.72
N LEU A 269 -3.19 4.58 -1.77
CA LEU A 269 -3.62 4.64 -3.17
C LEU A 269 -3.33 3.31 -3.87
N PHE A 270 -4.32 2.78 -4.59
CA PHE A 270 -4.17 1.52 -5.34
C PHE A 270 -3.92 1.72 -6.84
N THR A 271 -4.18 2.91 -7.36
CA THR A 271 -3.95 3.27 -8.75
C THR A 271 -3.13 4.55 -8.80
N SER A 272 -1.95 4.48 -9.39
CA SER A 272 -1.22 5.65 -9.91
C SER A 272 -1.26 5.58 -11.43
N ASP A 273 -1.43 6.70 -12.12
CA ASP A 273 -1.44 6.79 -13.59
C ASP A 273 -0.13 6.36 -14.28
N ALA A 274 0.85 5.85 -13.51
CA ALA A 274 2.12 5.34 -14.01
C ALA A 274 1.99 3.91 -14.58
N ASP A 275 1.53 3.85 -15.83
CA ASP A 275 1.76 2.88 -16.91
C ASP A 275 2.37 1.49 -16.60
N GLY A 276 1.62 0.45 -16.98
CA GLY A 276 2.11 -0.81 -17.54
C GLY A 276 2.73 -1.86 -16.58
N PRO A 277 2.78 -3.14 -16.99
CA PRO A 277 3.51 -4.16 -16.25
C PRO A 277 5.01 -3.82 -16.22
N ARG A 278 5.52 -3.38 -15.06
CA ARG A 278 6.96 -3.26 -14.81
C ARG A 278 7.58 -4.64 -14.58
N VAL A 279 8.64 -4.89 -15.34
CA VAL A 279 9.45 -6.11 -15.33
C VAL A 279 10.68 -5.89 -14.45
N ASP A 280 11.22 -6.95 -13.86
CA ASP A 280 12.40 -7.01 -12.98
C ASP A 280 13.74 -6.59 -13.61
N ARG A 281 13.72 -6.01 -14.80
CA ARG A 281 14.92 -5.55 -15.52
C ARG A 281 14.79 -4.08 -15.82
N GLY A 282 15.80 -3.32 -15.40
CA GLY A 282 15.98 -1.96 -15.90
C GLY A 282 16.03 -1.97 -17.42
N ARG A 283 15.33 -1.02 -18.05
CA ARG A 283 15.34 -0.88 -19.51
C ARG A 283 16.79 -0.73 -19.97
N PRO A 284 17.27 -1.51 -20.97
CA PRO A 284 18.59 -1.29 -21.52
C PRO A 284 18.74 0.16 -22.00
N VAL A 285 19.81 0.82 -21.56
CA VAL A 285 20.13 2.18 -21.97
C VAL A 285 21.42 2.14 -22.79
N VAL A 286 21.40 2.82 -23.94
CA VAL A 286 22.58 3.01 -24.79
C VAL A 286 23.23 4.31 -24.38
N ILE A 287 24.54 4.27 -24.14
CA ILE A 287 25.36 5.47 -23.88
C ILE A 287 26.00 5.86 -25.20
N ASP A 288 25.59 6.99 -25.76
CA ASP A 288 26.18 7.51 -26.98
C ASP A 288 27.46 8.31 -26.69
N LYS A 289 28.34 8.37 -27.67
CA LYS A 289 29.62 9.07 -27.54
C LYS A 289 29.38 10.57 -27.40
N GLY A 290 29.64 11.11 -26.21
CA GLY A 290 29.49 12.54 -25.91
C GLY A 290 28.33 12.85 -24.96
N ASP A 291 27.54 11.86 -24.57
CA ASP A 291 26.51 12.05 -23.55
C ASP A 291 27.14 12.40 -22.20
N ALA A 292 26.55 13.38 -21.52
CA ALA A 292 26.83 13.61 -20.11
C ALA A 292 26.31 12.41 -19.31
N ILE A 293 27.09 11.94 -18.34
CA ILE A 293 26.79 10.75 -17.54
C ILE A 293 26.41 11.14 -16.12
N ARG A 294 25.45 10.42 -15.54
CA ARG A 294 25.15 10.38 -14.12
C ARG A 294 25.66 9.06 -13.55
N THR A 295 26.41 9.13 -12.47
CA THR A 295 26.86 7.97 -11.69
C THR A 295 25.88 7.76 -10.55
N ILE A 296 25.24 6.60 -10.52
CA ILE A 296 24.30 6.20 -9.47
C ILE A 296 24.97 5.08 -8.68
N GLU A 297 25.22 5.33 -7.41
CA GLU A 297 25.71 4.32 -6.47
C GLU A 297 24.60 3.99 -5.48
N PHE A 298 24.45 2.71 -5.16
CA PHE A 298 23.48 2.28 -4.17
C PHE A 298 24.06 1.17 -3.29
N THR A 299 23.72 1.20 -2.00
CA THR A 299 24.05 0.14 -1.04
C THR A 299 22.81 -0.69 -0.74
N LEU A 300 22.98 -2.01 -0.79
CA LEU A 300 21.92 -2.99 -0.54
C LEU A 300 22.52 -4.27 0.06
N ASP A 301 22.07 -4.64 1.26
CA ASP A 301 22.62 -5.72 2.08
C ASP A 301 24.13 -5.56 2.37
N GLY A 302 24.54 -4.33 2.67
CA GLY A 302 25.94 -3.97 2.93
C GLY A 302 26.85 -4.01 1.71
N LEU A 303 26.31 -4.31 0.52
CA LEU A 303 27.05 -4.34 -0.74
C LEU A 303 26.69 -3.10 -1.58
N SER A 304 27.71 -2.31 -1.91
CA SER A 304 27.55 -1.15 -2.80
C SER A 304 27.75 -1.58 -4.26
N SER A 305 26.94 -1.00 -5.15
CA SER A 305 27.02 -1.19 -6.60
C SER A 305 26.88 0.14 -7.30
N THR A 306 27.53 0.28 -8.45
CA THR A 306 27.54 1.51 -9.23
C THR A 306 27.05 1.24 -10.64
N VAL A 307 26.21 2.14 -11.15
CA VAL A 307 25.69 2.10 -12.51
C VAL A 307 25.75 3.50 -13.13
N GLU A 308 26.17 3.55 -14.39
CA GLU A 308 26.21 4.78 -15.18
C GLU A 308 24.94 4.92 -16.02
N SER A 309 24.41 6.14 -16.09
CA SER A 309 23.23 6.48 -16.86
C SER A 309 23.44 7.77 -17.67
N PRO A 310 23.19 7.79 -18.97
CA PRO A 310 23.29 9.00 -19.77
C PRO A 310 22.15 9.96 -19.41
N VAL A 311 22.47 11.25 -19.26
CA VAL A 311 21.50 12.29 -18.88
C VAL A 311 20.22 12.29 -19.74
N PRO A 312 20.28 12.10 -21.08
CA PRO A 312 19.08 12.03 -21.92
C PRO A 312 18.12 10.89 -21.57
N ALA A 313 18.60 9.79 -20.98
CA ALA A 313 17.73 8.68 -20.58
C ALA A 313 16.79 9.09 -19.44
N ASN A 314 17.22 10.01 -18.57
CA ASN A 314 16.46 10.53 -17.44
C ASN A 314 15.76 9.40 -16.66
N GLU A 315 16.42 8.25 -16.48
CA GLU A 315 15.82 7.08 -15.84
C GLU A 315 15.71 7.28 -14.32
N ALA A 316 14.80 6.55 -13.68
CA ALA A 316 14.71 6.55 -12.22
C ALA A 316 15.85 5.73 -11.61
N ILE A 317 16.25 6.06 -10.37
CA ILE A 317 17.31 5.33 -9.64
C ILE A 317 17.01 3.83 -9.55
N LEU A 318 15.74 3.44 -9.35
CA LEU A 318 15.34 2.04 -9.34
C LEU A 318 15.66 1.34 -10.67
N ASP A 319 15.30 1.95 -11.80
CA ASP A 319 15.49 1.35 -13.12
C ASP A 319 16.99 1.16 -13.42
N ALA A 320 17.82 2.15 -13.06
CA ALA A 320 19.27 2.02 -13.16
C ALA A 320 19.80 0.89 -12.28
N ALA A 321 19.37 0.80 -11.02
CA ALA A 321 19.81 -0.22 -10.07
C ALA A 321 19.43 -1.64 -10.52
N LEU A 322 18.22 -1.82 -11.07
CA LEU A 322 17.74 -3.10 -11.62
C LEU A 322 18.53 -3.59 -12.84
N ARG A 323 19.35 -2.74 -13.49
CA ARG A 323 20.27 -3.20 -14.56
C ARG A 323 21.44 -4.02 -14.01
N VAL A 324 21.77 -3.89 -12.72
CA VAL A 324 22.94 -4.54 -12.11
C VAL A 324 22.61 -5.42 -10.90
N ARG A 325 21.48 -5.18 -10.21
CA ARG A 325 20.98 -5.98 -9.06
C ARG A 325 19.46 -6.20 -9.20
N GLY A 326 19.02 -7.43 -9.46
CA GLY A 326 17.58 -7.78 -9.61
C GLY A 326 16.80 -7.88 -8.28
N ASP A 327 17.52 -7.91 -7.16
CA ASP A 327 17.00 -8.01 -5.79
C ASP A 327 16.75 -6.66 -5.12
N VAL A 328 16.90 -5.55 -5.87
CA VAL A 328 16.54 -4.20 -5.39
C VAL A 328 15.06 -4.19 -4.96
N PRO A 329 14.73 -3.62 -3.79
CA PRO A 329 13.39 -3.69 -3.25
C PRO A 329 12.44 -2.76 -4.02
N PHE A 330 11.38 -3.33 -4.61
CA PHE A 330 10.28 -2.59 -5.21
C PHE A 330 9.05 -3.49 -5.34
N ALA A 331 7.87 -2.87 -5.48
CA ALA A 331 6.62 -3.57 -5.75
C ALA A 331 5.72 -2.81 -6.75
N CYS A 332 5.15 -1.65 -6.37
CA CYS A 332 4.29 -0.89 -7.30
C CYS A 332 5.07 -0.14 -8.38
N ALA A 333 6.24 0.37 -8.00
CA ALA A 333 7.06 1.29 -8.78
C ALA A 333 6.34 2.52 -9.39
N GLY A 334 5.16 2.88 -8.84
CA GLY A 334 4.39 4.10 -9.13
C GLY A 334 4.38 5.13 -7.99
N GLY A 335 5.19 4.92 -6.95
CA GLY A 335 5.31 5.86 -5.82
C GLY A 335 4.25 5.74 -4.72
N VAL A 336 3.46 4.66 -4.70
CA VAL A 336 2.36 4.46 -3.75
C VAL A 336 2.64 3.46 -2.63
N CYS A 337 3.51 2.45 -2.83
CA CYS A 337 3.74 1.41 -1.81
C CYS A 337 4.88 1.71 -0.83
N GLY A 338 5.87 2.53 -1.22
CA GLY A 338 7.05 2.81 -0.41
C GLY A 338 8.12 1.70 -0.32
N THR A 339 7.95 0.53 -0.94
CA THR A 339 8.95 -0.57 -0.91
C THR A 339 10.33 -0.16 -1.42
N CYS A 340 10.41 0.77 -2.39
CA CYS A 340 11.68 1.26 -2.95
C CYS A 340 12.28 2.44 -2.16
N ARG A 341 11.89 2.60 -0.89
CA ARG A 341 12.40 3.67 -0.02
C ARG A 341 13.89 3.45 0.23
N ALA A 342 14.68 4.49 0.02
CA ALA A 342 16.11 4.53 0.32
C ALA A 342 16.47 5.91 0.89
N ARG A 343 17.56 6.01 1.65
CA ARG A 343 18.09 7.29 2.11
C ARG A 343 19.05 7.87 1.08
N LEU A 344 18.88 9.14 0.72
CA LEU A 344 19.83 9.89 -0.09
C LEU A 344 21.03 10.28 0.76
N ILE A 345 22.21 9.77 0.40
CA ILE A 345 23.47 10.01 1.11
C ILE A 345 24.26 11.15 0.45
N GLU A 346 24.29 11.17 -0.89
CA GLU A 346 25.03 12.14 -1.69
C GLU A 346 24.21 12.55 -2.92
N GLY A 347 24.36 13.80 -3.36
CA GLY A 347 23.76 14.31 -4.60
C GLY A 347 22.35 14.89 -4.41
N GLU A 348 21.65 15.11 -5.53
CA GLU A 348 20.28 15.61 -5.54
C GLU A 348 19.41 14.79 -6.49
N VAL A 349 18.13 14.69 -6.14
CA VAL A 349 17.13 14.04 -6.98
C VAL A 349 15.88 14.89 -7.13
N ARG A 350 15.20 14.70 -8.26
CA ARG A 350 13.82 15.16 -8.47
C ARG A 350 12.90 13.93 -8.42
N MET A 351 11.97 13.90 -7.45
CA MET A 351 10.91 12.90 -7.44
C MET A 351 9.76 13.31 -8.35
N THR A 352 9.31 12.41 -9.21
CA THR A 352 8.15 12.62 -10.08
C THR A 352 6.85 12.72 -9.28
N GLN A 353 6.67 11.83 -8.30
CA GLN A 353 5.55 11.85 -7.36
C GLN A 353 5.96 11.15 -6.05
N ASN A 354 5.28 11.48 -4.96
CA ASN A 354 5.42 10.81 -3.67
C ASN A 354 4.05 10.72 -3.01
N PHE A 355 3.57 9.49 -2.83
CA PHE A 355 2.34 9.19 -2.10
C PHE A 355 2.57 8.26 -0.91
N ALA A 356 3.83 7.91 -0.62
CA ALA A 356 4.18 6.87 0.35
C ALA A 356 5.09 7.35 1.49
N LEU A 357 5.90 8.41 1.28
CA LEU A 357 6.76 8.97 2.32
C LEU A 357 6.11 10.18 2.97
N GLU A 358 6.11 10.19 4.30
CA GLU A 358 5.65 11.31 5.11
C GLU A 358 6.66 12.49 5.07
N PRO A 359 6.22 13.72 5.41
CA PRO A 359 7.10 14.90 5.44
C PRO A 359 8.37 14.73 6.28
N ASP A 360 8.29 14.07 7.45
CA ASP A 360 9.45 13.84 8.32
C ASP A 360 10.46 12.87 7.68
N GLU A 361 10.00 11.89 6.90
CA GLU A 361 10.88 10.99 6.16
C GLU A 361 11.62 11.74 5.05
N LEU A 362 10.92 12.62 4.33
CA LEU A 362 11.54 13.48 3.31
C LEU A 362 12.59 14.41 3.93
N GLU A 363 12.29 15.01 5.08
CA GLU A 363 13.23 15.85 5.83
C GLU A 363 14.46 15.06 6.28
N ARG A 364 14.29 13.80 6.67
CA ARG A 364 15.39 12.88 7.01
C ARG A 364 16.17 12.37 5.81
N GLY A 365 15.82 12.81 4.59
CA GLY A 365 16.53 12.48 3.35
C GLY A 365 16.09 11.16 2.72
N TYR A 366 14.94 10.58 3.09
CA TYR A 366 14.40 9.42 2.39
C TYR A 366 13.75 9.81 1.06
N VAL A 367 13.92 8.94 0.08
CA VAL A 367 13.40 9.10 -1.28
C VAL A 367 12.80 7.79 -1.78
N LEU A 368 11.89 7.87 -2.76
CA LEU A 368 11.36 6.70 -3.47
C LEU A 368 12.18 6.49 -4.74
N THR A 369 13.09 5.52 -4.76
CA THR A 369 14.01 5.36 -5.90
C THR A 369 13.30 5.06 -7.22
N CYS A 370 12.08 4.51 -7.19
CA CYS A 370 11.25 4.33 -8.39
C CYS A 370 10.71 5.62 -9.02
N GLN A 371 10.70 6.72 -8.25
CA GLN A 371 10.25 8.04 -8.71
C GLN A 371 11.37 9.08 -8.74
N SER A 372 12.55 8.76 -8.19
CA SER A 372 13.69 9.66 -8.07
C SER A 372 14.57 9.66 -9.32
N HIS A 373 14.72 10.82 -9.95
CA HIS A 373 15.61 11.05 -11.08
C HIS A 373 16.82 11.88 -10.63
N PRO A 374 18.07 11.42 -10.86
CA PRO A 374 19.29 12.17 -10.49
C PRO A 374 19.38 13.54 -11.19
N THR A 375 19.69 14.60 -10.43
CA THR A 375 19.92 15.95 -10.96
C THR A 375 21.37 16.41 -10.86
N THR A 376 22.21 15.68 -10.11
CA THR A 376 23.66 15.88 -9.98
C THR A 376 24.45 14.80 -10.70
N GLU A 377 25.74 15.04 -10.98
CA GLU A 377 26.63 14.09 -11.70
C GLU A 377 26.80 12.77 -10.95
N ARG A 378 26.75 12.82 -9.62
CA ARG A 378 26.80 11.65 -8.75
C ARG A 378 25.65 11.70 -7.77
N VAL A 379 25.03 10.55 -7.54
CA VAL A 379 24.03 10.32 -6.50
C VAL A 379 24.35 9.01 -5.79
N VAL A 380 24.30 9.01 -4.46
CA VAL A 380 24.47 7.83 -3.61
C VAL A 380 23.22 7.62 -2.79
N VAL A 381 22.63 6.42 -2.85
CA VAL A 381 21.49 6.02 -2.02
C VAL A 381 21.80 4.79 -1.18
N ASP A 382 21.17 4.69 -0.01
CA ASP A 382 21.30 3.55 0.88
C ASP A 382 19.92 2.94 1.15
N TYR A 383 19.71 1.70 0.68
CA TYR A 383 18.48 0.95 0.93
C TYR A 383 18.45 0.30 2.32
N ASP A 384 19.58 0.24 3.03
CA ASP A 384 19.67 -0.38 4.35
C ASP A 384 19.38 0.61 5.49
N ALA A 385 19.09 1.88 5.17
CA ALA A 385 19.00 3.02 6.08
C ALA A 385 17.63 3.33 6.73
#